data_AF-A0A952RBP6-F1
#
_entry.id   AF-A0A952RBP6-F1
#
_cell.length_a   1.000
_cell.length_b   1.000
_cell.length_c   1.000
_cell.angle_alpha   90.00
_cell.angle_beta   90.00
_cell.angle_gamma   90.00
#
_symmetry.space_group_name_H-M   'P 1'
#
loop_
_entity.id
_entity.type
_entity.pdbx_description
1 polymer ?
#
loop_
_entity_poly.entity_id
_entity_poly.type
_entity_poly.pdbx_seq_one_letter_code
_entity_poly.pdbx_strand_id
1 'polypeptide(L)'
;MSRQSPLSGPAARPRRRAATSQATQGAPAPRGLVSALFVSSTAWGALAFAAASGLGCSHAAPRAAQAAPAPAPSPLPSLAEPPRSAPVVATAEMTEPAPAPPRLGWVMPVDHGVRADRAGGGQFLAPRTHGRHNGVDLLAPLGTPVLAACDGVARAGTLGGYGKYVALVCELPPEWGGAHLSLFYSHLSAQEVGAERVRVALGQPLGAVGKTGNAAGPSVMPHLHLELIVHPSAEEARRETHSGRDQSNNPAADALLSQLDERCLRPLGLTSRQPLRRERRLDPYLVLGCLGATKPAYQRPSGELAGASFPWQDYYRARGGDPEPVLFRAESSAPVHTAAWLQRESRELRAGTP
;
A
#
# COMPACT_ATOMS: atom_id res chain seq x y z
N MET A 1 -41.54 18.58 55.02
CA MET A 1 -41.51 18.11 56.42
C MET A 1 -40.35 17.11 56.52
N SER A 2 -39.10 17.55 56.74
CA SER A 2 -38.38 17.60 58.03
C SER A 2 -38.27 16.21 58.68
N ARG A 3 -37.13 15.59 59.00
CA ARG A 3 -35.90 16.08 59.69
C ARG A 3 -34.73 15.08 59.46
N GLN A 4 -33.52 15.58 59.20
CA GLN A 4 -32.31 15.55 60.07
C GLN A 4 -31.34 14.37 59.88
N SER A 5 -30.11 14.70 59.45
CA SER A 5 -28.85 14.00 59.72
C SER A 5 -28.39 14.20 61.18
N PRO A 6 -27.39 13.44 61.68
CA PRO A 6 -26.06 14.07 61.78
C PRO A 6 -24.84 13.15 61.53
N LEU A 7 -23.70 13.83 61.40
CA LEU A 7 -22.31 13.40 61.18
C LEU A 7 -21.68 12.62 62.34
N SER A 8 -20.65 11.80 62.05
CA SER A 8 -19.42 11.61 62.87
C SER A 8 -18.35 10.77 62.12
N GLY A 9 -17.12 11.29 61.98
CA GLY A 9 -15.88 10.50 61.74
C GLY A 9 -15.06 10.40 63.04
N PRO A 10 -13.72 10.21 63.05
CA PRO A 10 -12.79 9.49 62.15
C PRO A 10 -11.93 8.43 62.95
N ALA A 11 -10.81 7.96 62.36
CA ALA A 11 -9.70 7.13 62.92
C ALA A 11 -9.80 5.61 62.65
N ALA A 12 -8.74 4.81 62.44
CA ALA A 12 -7.30 4.97 62.59
C ALA A 12 -6.53 3.98 61.68
N ARG A 13 -5.28 4.30 61.34
CA ARG A 13 -4.26 3.39 60.78
C ARG A 13 -3.91 2.26 61.76
N PRO A 14 -3.31 1.16 61.26
CA PRO A 14 -2.16 0.57 61.91
C PRO A 14 -0.86 0.68 61.10
N ARG A 15 0.24 0.71 61.86
CA ARG A 15 1.63 0.93 61.47
C ARG A 15 2.35 -0.36 61.00
N ARG A 16 3.30 -0.15 60.09
CA ARG A 16 4.59 -0.83 59.80
C ARG A 16 5.03 -2.03 60.67
N ARG A 17 5.51 -3.08 59.98
CA ARG A 17 6.83 -3.77 60.15
C ARG A 17 7.27 -4.18 58.72
N ALA A 18 8.36 -3.75 58.10
CA ALA A 18 9.79 -3.81 58.44
C ALA A 18 10.31 -5.24 58.65
N ALA A 19 10.83 -5.84 57.58
CA ALA A 19 11.78 -6.95 57.61
C ALA A 19 12.96 -6.61 56.68
N THR A 20 14.05 -6.21 57.31
CA THR A 20 15.43 -6.10 56.83
C THR A 20 16.01 -7.51 56.61
N SER A 21 16.71 -7.77 55.51
CA SER A 21 18.16 -8.01 55.41
C SER A 21 18.35 -9.10 54.32
N GLN A 22 19.41 -9.21 53.52
CA GLN A 22 20.79 -8.75 53.64
C GLN A 22 21.34 -8.36 52.25
N ALA A 23 22.23 -7.37 52.26
CA ALA A 23 23.15 -7.09 51.18
C ALA A 23 24.38 -8.02 51.30
N THR A 24 24.89 -8.47 50.16
CA THR A 24 26.29 -8.89 50.02
C THR A 24 26.93 -8.03 48.94
N GLN A 25 27.83 -7.15 49.38
CA GLN A 25 28.77 -6.42 48.54
C GLN A 25 29.95 -7.33 48.19
N GLY A 26 30.42 -7.27 46.95
CA GLY A 26 31.65 -7.88 46.48
C GLY A 26 32.21 -7.08 45.30
N ALA A 27 33.38 -6.48 45.54
CA ALA A 27 34.16 -5.48 44.78
C ALA A 27 34.54 -5.81 43.30
N PRO A 28 35.16 -4.84 42.56
CA PRO A 28 35.20 -4.82 41.09
C PRO A 28 36.55 -5.16 40.42
N ALA A 29 36.45 -5.40 39.09
CA ALA A 29 37.47 -5.29 38.01
C ALA A 29 38.57 -6.38 37.97
N PRO A 30 39.14 -6.74 36.77
CA PRO A 30 39.85 -5.78 35.93
C PRO A 30 39.59 -5.85 34.41
N ARG A 31 40.12 -4.80 33.77
CA ARG A 31 40.26 -4.54 32.34
C ARG A 31 40.98 -5.68 31.60
N GLY A 32 40.52 -5.97 30.39
CA GLY A 32 41.17 -6.92 29.48
C GLY A 32 40.84 -6.64 28.01
N LEU A 33 41.75 -5.89 27.37
CA LEU A 33 42.21 -6.01 25.99
C LEU A 33 41.20 -5.97 24.83
N VAL A 34 41.29 -4.84 24.13
CA VAL A 34 41.01 -4.62 22.71
C VAL A 34 41.81 -5.63 21.87
N SER A 35 41.13 -6.46 21.09
CA SER A 35 41.74 -7.18 19.96
C SER A 35 41.06 -6.74 18.68
N ALA A 36 41.70 -5.77 18.02
CA ALA A 36 41.47 -5.44 16.63
C ALA A 36 42.02 -6.59 15.77
N LEU A 37 41.14 -7.29 15.05
CA LEU A 37 41.55 -8.15 13.94
C LEU A 37 41.64 -7.29 12.69
N PHE A 38 42.87 -6.83 12.43
CA PHE A 38 43.31 -6.36 11.11
C PHE A 38 43.23 -7.53 10.13
N VAL A 39 42.40 -7.42 9.10
CA VAL A 39 42.58 -8.17 7.85
C VAL A 39 43.49 -7.33 6.97
N SER A 40 44.76 -7.70 6.95
CA SER A 40 45.79 -7.11 6.10
C SER A 40 45.56 -7.50 4.64
N SER A 41 45.48 -6.48 3.80
CA SER A 41 45.71 -6.53 2.36
C SER A 41 47.10 -7.07 2.03
N THR A 42 47.18 -8.02 1.09
CA THR A 42 48.39 -8.26 0.31
C THR A 42 48.04 -8.31 -1.17
N ALA A 43 48.50 -7.29 -1.88
CA ALA A 43 48.60 -7.23 -3.33
C ALA A 43 49.84 -7.99 -3.78
N TRP A 44 49.68 -8.94 -4.70
CA TRP A 44 50.70 -9.58 -5.54
C TRP A 44 49.97 -9.93 -6.85
N GLY A 45 50.38 -9.60 -8.06
CA GLY A 45 51.50 -8.85 -8.60
C GLY A 45 51.21 -8.63 -10.09
N ALA A 46 51.69 -7.53 -10.65
CA ALA A 46 51.69 -7.27 -12.08
C ALA A 46 52.98 -7.83 -12.72
N LEU A 47 52.89 -8.28 -13.98
CA LEU A 47 53.92 -8.39 -15.04
C LEU A 47 53.33 -9.33 -16.12
N ALA A 48 53.46 -9.16 -17.42
CA ALA A 48 53.97 -8.11 -18.29
C ALA A 48 53.50 -8.44 -19.72
N PHE A 49 53.47 -7.41 -20.56
CA PHE A 49 53.34 -7.49 -22.01
C PHE A 49 54.39 -8.42 -22.66
N ALA A 50 53.97 -9.17 -23.68
CA ALA A 50 54.80 -9.48 -24.83
C ALA A 50 53.91 -9.72 -26.06
N ALA A 51 53.93 -8.76 -26.98
CA ALA A 51 53.50 -8.93 -28.35
C ALA A 51 54.67 -9.50 -29.17
N ALA A 52 54.42 -10.53 -29.98
CA ALA A 52 55.26 -10.86 -31.12
C ALA A 52 54.43 -11.59 -32.18
N SER A 53 54.56 -11.07 -33.40
CA SER A 53 53.83 -11.41 -34.60
C SER A 53 54.40 -12.64 -35.31
N GLY A 54 53.54 -13.34 -36.06
CA GLY A 54 53.85 -13.76 -37.43
C GLY A 54 54.11 -15.25 -37.71
N LEU A 55 53.43 -15.71 -38.79
CA LEU A 55 53.63 -16.93 -39.61
C LEU A 55 53.09 -18.24 -38.98
N GLY A 56 52.22 -19.04 -39.59
CA GLY A 56 51.67 -19.12 -40.94
C GLY A 56 51.41 -20.61 -41.28
N CYS A 57 50.31 -20.87 -42.02
CA CYS A 57 49.95 -22.07 -42.81
C CYS A 57 48.95 -23.11 -42.22
N SER A 58 47.70 -22.94 -42.68
CA SER A 58 46.78 -23.91 -43.33
C SER A 58 46.38 -25.22 -42.64
N HIS A 59 45.07 -25.46 -42.48
CA HIS A 59 44.23 -26.18 -43.46
C HIS A 59 42.73 -26.22 -43.06
N ALA A 60 41.89 -26.09 -44.11
CA ALA A 60 40.52 -26.60 -44.31
C ALA A 60 39.32 -25.97 -43.57
N ALA A 61 38.47 -25.30 -44.36
CA ALA A 61 37.10 -24.88 -44.04
C ALA A 61 36.09 -25.64 -44.92
N PRO A 62 34.80 -25.75 -44.52
CA PRO A 62 33.72 -26.00 -45.47
C PRO A 62 32.91 -24.72 -45.77
N ARG A 63 32.83 -24.48 -47.09
CA ARG A 63 31.87 -23.72 -47.92
C ARG A 63 30.62 -23.12 -47.27
N ALA A 64 30.49 -21.80 -47.40
CA ALA A 64 29.22 -21.10 -47.56
C ALA A 64 28.95 -20.86 -49.06
N ALA A 65 27.77 -21.24 -49.53
CA ALA A 65 27.33 -21.05 -50.91
C ALA A 65 26.80 -19.62 -51.13
N GLN A 66 27.32 -18.92 -52.13
CA GLN A 66 26.73 -17.70 -52.70
C GLN A 66 25.78 -18.10 -53.83
N ALA A 67 24.52 -17.64 -53.73
CA ALA A 67 23.54 -17.74 -54.80
C ALA A 67 23.60 -16.49 -55.70
N ALA A 68 23.54 -16.72 -57.01
CA ALA A 68 23.57 -15.73 -58.09
C ALA A 68 22.28 -14.87 -58.14
N PRO A 69 22.30 -13.68 -58.77
CA PRO A 69 21.12 -12.83 -58.90
C PRO A 69 20.12 -13.39 -59.93
N ALA A 70 18.84 -13.40 -59.57
CA ALA A 70 17.75 -13.83 -60.44
C ALA A 70 17.32 -12.73 -61.43
N PRO A 71 16.89 -13.07 -62.67
CA PRO A 71 16.44 -12.11 -63.67
C PRO A 71 15.05 -11.53 -63.35
N ALA A 72 14.80 -10.30 -63.80
CA ALA A 72 13.55 -9.56 -63.59
C ALA A 72 12.36 -10.20 -64.34
N PRO A 73 11.17 -10.32 -63.71
CA PRO A 73 9.98 -10.83 -64.38
C PRO A 73 9.30 -9.77 -65.25
N SER A 74 8.86 -10.18 -66.44
CA SER A 74 8.05 -9.41 -67.39
C SER A 74 6.67 -9.02 -66.81
N PRO A 75 6.06 -7.90 -67.26
CA PRO A 75 4.78 -7.45 -66.73
C PRO A 75 3.62 -8.35 -67.17
N LEU A 76 2.79 -8.74 -66.20
CA LEU A 76 1.54 -9.49 -66.41
C LEU A 76 0.43 -8.57 -66.96
N PRO A 77 -0.52 -9.10 -67.75
CA PRO A 77 -1.65 -8.33 -68.26
C PRO A 77 -2.66 -7.98 -67.15
N SER A 78 -3.19 -6.76 -67.22
CA SER A 78 -4.14 -6.17 -66.28
C SER A 78 -5.47 -6.95 -66.26
N LEU A 79 -5.71 -7.69 -65.17
CA LEU A 79 -7.04 -8.23 -64.86
C LEU A 79 -7.91 -7.11 -64.27
N ALA A 80 -9.06 -6.87 -64.89
CA ALA A 80 -10.03 -5.89 -64.43
C ALA A 80 -10.53 -6.22 -63.01
N GLU A 81 -10.52 -5.21 -62.13
CA GLU A 81 -10.98 -5.30 -60.74
C GLU A 81 -12.49 -5.65 -60.69
N PRO A 82 -12.93 -6.62 -59.88
CA PRO A 82 -14.35 -6.83 -59.63
C PRO A 82 -14.94 -5.63 -58.86
N PRO A 83 -16.25 -5.35 -59.01
CA PRO A 83 -16.87 -4.19 -58.38
C PRO A 83 -16.76 -4.25 -56.86
N ARG A 84 -16.22 -3.18 -56.26
CA ARG A 84 -16.14 -2.98 -54.80
C ARG A 84 -17.54 -3.08 -54.21
N SER A 85 -17.77 -4.15 -53.46
CA SER A 85 -18.89 -4.22 -52.52
C SER A 85 -18.73 -3.07 -51.53
N ALA A 86 -19.78 -2.26 -51.35
CA ALA A 86 -19.79 -1.17 -50.38
C ALA A 86 -19.43 -1.71 -48.97
N PRO A 87 -18.70 -0.94 -48.15
CA PRO A 87 -18.44 -1.36 -46.78
C PRO A 87 -19.77 -1.42 -46.04
N VAL A 88 -20.15 -2.61 -45.59
CA VAL A 88 -21.16 -2.75 -44.55
C VAL A 88 -20.50 -2.16 -43.29
N VAL A 89 -20.79 -0.89 -43.03
CA VAL A 89 -20.49 -0.26 -41.75
C VAL A 89 -21.36 -0.98 -40.74
N ALA A 90 -20.81 -2.00 -40.10
CA ALA A 90 -21.34 -2.49 -38.85
C ALA A 90 -21.21 -1.33 -37.86
N THR A 91 -22.30 -0.58 -37.65
CA THR A 91 -22.47 0.24 -36.47
C THR A 91 -22.41 -0.72 -35.29
N ALA A 92 -21.23 -0.86 -34.70
CA ALA A 92 -21.11 -1.38 -33.36
C ALA A 92 -21.96 -0.45 -32.48
N GLU A 93 -23.14 -0.90 -32.07
CA GLU A 93 -23.83 -0.29 -30.95
C GLU A 93 -22.85 -0.31 -29.79
N MET A 94 -22.32 0.88 -29.46
CA MET A 94 -21.72 1.14 -28.17
C MET A 94 -22.84 0.96 -27.15
N THR A 95 -23.02 -0.27 -26.66
CA THR A 95 -23.81 -0.52 -25.47
C THR A 95 -23.23 0.36 -24.39
N GLU A 96 -24.04 1.32 -23.93
CA GLU A 96 -23.69 2.19 -22.82
C GLU A 96 -23.21 1.31 -21.66
N PRO A 97 -22.03 1.58 -21.06
CA PRO A 97 -21.50 0.72 -20.01
C PRO A 97 -22.54 0.63 -18.89
N ALA A 98 -22.80 -0.59 -18.42
CA ALA A 98 -23.75 -0.83 -17.34
C ALA A 98 -23.49 0.16 -16.18
N PRO A 99 -24.54 0.73 -15.57
CA PRO A 99 -24.37 1.72 -14.51
C PRO A 99 -23.48 1.13 -13.42
N ALA A 100 -22.43 1.88 -13.05
CA ALA A 100 -21.53 1.48 -11.99
C ALA A 100 -22.35 1.19 -10.71
N PRO A 101 -22.03 0.11 -9.98
CA PRO A 101 -22.78 -0.23 -8.78
C PRO A 101 -22.76 0.94 -7.78
N PRO A 102 -23.84 1.11 -6.98
CA PRO A 102 -23.89 2.17 -5.99
C PRO A 102 -22.70 2.03 -5.03
N ARG A 103 -21.93 3.10 -4.90
CA ARG A 103 -20.79 3.15 -3.99
C ARG A 103 -21.32 3.25 -2.56
N LEU A 104 -20.64 2.61 -1.62
CA LEU A 104 -21.04 2.59 -0.20
C LEU A 104 -20.83 3.94 0.51
N GLY A 105 -20.34 4.96 -0.20
CA GLY A 105 -20.11 6.27 0.39
C GLY A 105 -18.83 6.38 1.21
N TRP A 106 -18.04 5.31 1.31
CA TRP A 106 -16.83 5.26 2.14
C TRP A 106 -15.84 6.36 1.80
N VAL A 107 -15.02 6.74 2.77
CA VAL A 107 -14.09 7.87 2.63
C VAL A 107 -12.64 7.44 2.85
N MET A 108 -11.75 8.04 2.08
CA MET A 108 -10.31 7.96 2.38
C MET A 108 -10.04 8.71 3.70
N PRO A 109 -9.31 8.11 4.67
CA PRO A 109 -9.11 8.73 5.98
C PRO A 109 -8.33 10.04 5.94
N VAL A 110 -7.36 10.15 5.02
CA VAL A 110 -6.55 11.34 4.70
C VAL A 110 -6.11 11.27 3.24
N ASP A 111 -5.74 12.41 2.63
CA ASP A 111 -5.25 12.44 1.25
C ASP A 111 -4.09 13.44 1.00
N HIS A 112 -2.85 13.02 1.27
CA HIS A 112 -1.65 13.74 0.80
C HIS A 112 -0.62 12.82 0.12
N GLY A 113 -1.09 11.72 -0.46
CA GLY A 113 -0.27 10.79 -1.24
C GLY A 113 0.36 9.68 -0.42
N VAL A 114 1.10 8.82 -1.11
CA VAL A 114 1.81 7.69 -0.51
C VAL A 114 3.19 8.15 -0.08
N ARG A 115 3.56 7.83 1.16
CA ARG A 115 4.88 8.13 1.71
C ARG A 115 5.98 7.48 0.86
N ALA A 116 6.98 8.25 0.50
CA ALA A 116 8.25 7.80 -0.07
C ALA A 116 9.36 8.66 0.50
N ASP A 117 10.03 8.16 1.52
CA ASP A 117 11.13 8.85 2.19
C ASP A 117 12.38 7.96 2.26
N ARG A 118 13.41 8.42 2.97
CA ARG A 118 14.67 7.67 3.11
C ARG A 118 14.50 6.33 3.84
N ALA A 119 13.41 6.13 4.57
CA ALA A 119 13.10 4.86 5.22
C ALA A 119 12.37 3.86 4.30
N GLY A 120 12.05 4.26 3.06
CA GLY A 120 11.52 3.39 2.01
C GLY A 120 10.11 3.76 1.57
N GLY A 121 9.51 2.84 0.81
CA GLY A 121 8.19 3.00 0.22
C GLY A 121 7.05 2.72 1.21
N GLY A 122 6.03 3.57 1.16
CA GLY A 122 4.79 3.50 1.90
C GLY A 122 3.68 2.68 1.24
N GLN A 123 3.87 2.25 -0.01
CA GLN A 123 2.86 1.49 -0.74
C GLN A 123 2.59 0.11 -0.15
N PHE A 124 1.41 -0.44 -0.44
CA PHE A 124 1.09 -1.83 -0.12
C PHE A 124 2.12 -2.77 -0.74
N LEU A 125 2.54 -3.80 0.00
CA LEU A 125 3.58 -4.75 -0.39
C LEU A 125 4.98 -4.17 -0.64
N ALA A 126 5.25 -2.91 -0.28
CA ALA A 126 6.59 -2.34 -0.33
C ALA A 126 7.59 -3.26 0.39
N PRO A 127 8.82 -3.46 -0.15
CA PRO A 127 9.82 -4.28 0.50
C PRO A 127 10.16 -3.78 1.91
N ARG A 128 10.32 -4.70 2.85
CA ARG A 128 10.77 -4.44 4.23
C ARG A 128 11.80 -5.49 4.62
N THR A 129 12.66 -5.18 5.60
CA THR A 129 13.70 -6.11 6.10
C THR A 129 13.11 -7.45 6.59
N HIS A 130 11.87 -7.44 7.07
CA HIS A 130 11.19 -8.63 7.62
C HIS A 130 9.97 -9.06 6.79
N GLY A 131 9.96 -8.75 5.50
CA GLY A 131 8.90 -9.17 4.57
C GLY A 131 8.38 -8.00 3.74
N ARG A 132 7.06 -7.80 3.77
CA ARG A 132 6.39 -6.76 2.99
C ARG A 132 5.55 -5.86 3.87
N HIS A 133 5.34 -4.64 3.40
CA HIS A 133 4.43 -3.70 4.01
C HIS A 133 2.99 -4.21 3.96
N ASN A 134 2.31 -4.26 5.10
CA ASN A 134 0.98 -4.85 5.28
C ASN A 134 -0.17 -3.85 5.06
N GLY A 135 0.15 -2.60 4.79
CA GLY A 135 -0.80 -1.52 4.65
C GLY A 135 -0.29 -0.47 3.68
N VAL A 136 -0.84 0.73 3.79
CA VAL A 136 -0.41 1.91 3.04
C VAL A 136 -0.05 3.02 4.03
N ASP A 137 1.06 3.71 3.78
CA ASP A 137 1.52 4.83 4.58
C ASP A 137 1.10 6.12 3.89
N LEU A 138 0.08 6.78 4.44
CA LEU A 138 -0.54 7.96 3.87
C LEU A 138 0.14 9.18 4.47
N LEU A 139 0.90 9.89 3.65
CA LEU A 139 1.59 11.08 4.12
C LEU A 139 0.56 12.12 4.52
N ALA A 140 0.83 12.84 5.60
CA ALA A 140 0.02 13.97 6.07
C ALA A 140 0.81 14.71 7.17
N PRO A 141 0.61 16.03 7.33
CA PRO A 141 1.14 16.77 8.46
C PRO A 141 0.77 16.13 9.80
N LEU A 142 1.68 16.21 10.78
CA LEU A 142 1.39 15.82 12.15
C LEU A 142 0.17 16.59 12.67
N GLY A 143 -0.76 15.89 13.31
CA GLY A 143 -2.00 16.48 13.81
C GLY A 143 -3.15 16.51 12.80
N THR A 144 -2.93 16.10 11.54
CA THR A 144 -4.02 16.00 10.54
C THR A 144 -5.12 15.06 11.06
N PRO A 145 -6.40 15.47 11.12
CA PRO A 145 -7.49 14.60 11.54
C PRO A 145 -7.60 13.35 10.67
N VAL A 146 -7.82 12.20 11.32
CA VAL A 146 -7.99 10.90 10.66
C VAL A 146 -9.45 10.48 10.79
N LEU A 147 -10.12 10.29 9.65
CA LEU A 147 -11.56 10.02 9.59
C LEU A 147 -11.88 8.52 9.55
N ALA A 148 -13.00 8.14 10.15
CA ALA A 148 -13.60 6.81 10.00
C ALA A 148 -14.01 6.58 8.54
N ALA A 149 -13.53 5.49 7.94
CA ALA A 149 -13.77 5.20 6.53
C ALA A 149 -15.22 4.73 6.25
N CYS A 150 -15.90 4.23 7.29
CA CYS A 150 -17.21 3.60 7.24
C CYS A 150 -17.95 3.85 8.57
N ASP A 151 -19.26 3.62 8.58
CA ASP A 151 -19.97 3.36 9.83
C ASP A 151 -19.48 2.05 10.44
N GLY A 152 -19.27 2.01 11.76
CA GLY A 152 -18.72 0.81 12.36
C GLY A 152 -18.52 0.87 13.87
N VAL A 153 -17.69 -0.06 14.36
CA VAL A 153 -17.33 -0.14 15.77
C VAL A 153 -15.82 0.08 15.91
N ALA A 154 -15.45 1.13 16.63
CA ALA A 154 -14.05 1.52 16.85
C ALA A 154 -13.59 1.22 18.28
N ARG A 155 -12.29 0.95 18.43
CA ARG A 155 -11.58 1.00 19.72
C ARG A 155 -10.15 1.49 19.54
N ALA A 156 -9.63 2.20 20.52
CA ALA A 156 -8.24 2.60 20.58
C ALA A 156 -7.36 1.54 21.27
N GLY A 157 -6.05 1.62 20.99
CA GLY A 157 -5.03 0.85 21.68
C GLY A 157 -3.63 1.41 21.46
N THR A 158 -2.63 0.76 22.03
CA THR A 158 -1.22 1.02 21.73
C THR A 158 -0.51 -0.32 21.58
N LEU A 159 0.28 -0.48 20.52
CA LEU A 159 0.94 -1.75 20.22
C LEU A 159 2.29 -1.52 19.55
N GLY A 160 3.39 -1.86 20.23
CA GLY A 160 4.75 -1.95 19.66
C GLY A 160 5.04 -1.02 18.47
N GLY A 161 5.29 -1.62 17.31
CA GLY A 161 5.59 -0.89 16.07
C GLY A 161 4.49 0.02 15.57
N TYR A 162 3.21 -0.24 15.87
CA TYR A 162 2.11 0.62 15.47
C TYR A 162 2.05 1.93 16.26
N GLY A 163 2.60 1.94 17.48
CA GLY A 163 2.37 3.05 18.40
C GLY A 163 0.90 3.14 18.79
N LYS A 164 0.37 4.36 18.88
CA LYS A 164 -1.07 4.59 19.12
C LYS A 164 -1.84 4.22 17.87
N TYR A 165 -2.90 3.42 18.03
CA TYR A 165 -3.76 3.03 16.92
C TYR A 165 -5.23 3.06 17.26
N VAL A 166 -6.08 3.17 16.24
CA VAL A 166 -7.51 2.87 16.33
C VAL A 166 -7.81 1.69 15.40
N ALA A 167 -8.58 0.71 15.89
CA ALA A 167 -9.13 -0.36 15.07
C ALA A 167 -10.62 -0.10 14.84
N LEU A 168 -11.02 -0.03 13.57
CA LEU A 168 -12.42 0.13 13.14
C LEU A 168 -12.89 -1.16 12.46
N VAL A 169 -14.03 -1.69 12.89
CA VAL A 169 -14.69 -2.81 12.22
C VAL A 169 -15.85 -2.28 11.37
N CYS A 170 -15.74 -2.47 10.05
CA CYS A 170 -16.76 -2.18 9.06
C CYS A 170 -17.48 -3.47 8.65
N GLU A 171 -18.72 -3.35 8.19
CA GLU A 171 -19.47 -4.42 7.55
C GLU A 171 -19.68 -4.06 6.07
N LEU A 172 -19.44 -5.02 5.19
CA LEU A 172 -19.78 -4.91 3.78
C LEU A 172 -21.15 -5.56 3.55
N PRO A 173 -21.97 -5.00 2.66
CA PRO A 173 -23.25 -5.59 2.33
C PRO A 173 -23.05 -6.87 1.49
N PRO A 174 -24.08 -7.73 1.38
CA PRO A 174 -23.98 -9.03 0.70
C PRO A 174 -23.47 -8.97 -0.74
N GLU A 175 -23.82 -7.93 -1.49
CA GLU A 175 -23.38 -7.72 -2.87
C GLU A 175 -21.87 -7.46 -3.01
N TRP A 176 -21.21 -7.07 -1.91
CA TRP A 176 -19.75 -6.93 -1.79
C TRP A 176 -19.11 -8.13 -1.06
N GLY A 177 -19.82 -9.25 -0.98
CA GLY A 177 -19.36 -10.49 -0.34
C GLY A 177 -19.71 -10.61 1.15
N GLY A 178 -20.44 -9.65 1.73
CA GLY A 178 -20.94 -9.74 3.11
C GLY A 178 -19.84 -9.81 4.18
N ALA A 179 -18.60 -9.43 3.83
CA ALA A 179 -17.45 -9.59 4.70
C ALA A 179 -17.37 -8.48 5.75
N HIS A 180 -16.61 -8.74 6.82
CA HIS A 180 -16.29 -7.74 7.84
C HIS A 180 -14.84 -7.30 7.70
N LEU A 181 -14.58 -6.00 7.75
CA LEU A 181 -13.25 -5.44 7.57
C LEU A 181 -12.72 -4.88 8.89
N SER A 182 -11.51 -5.26 9.26
CA SER A 182 -10.74 -4.61 10.32
C SER A 182 -9.80 -3.60 9.69
N LEU A 183 -10.03 -2.32 9.95
CA LEU A 183 -9.13 -1.23 9.54
C LEU A 183 -8.30 -0.79 10.73
N PHE A 184 -6.98 -0.77 10.58
CA PHE A 184 -6.06 -0.28 11.62
C PHE A 184 -5.44 1.04 11.21
N TYR A 185 -5.70 2.08 12.00
CA TYR A 185 -5.20 3.43 11.84
C TYR A 185 -4.05 3.65 12.83
N SER A 186 -2.81 3.68 12.36
CA SER A 186 -1.63 3.58 13.23
C SER A 186 -0.71 4.80 13.15
N HIS A 187 0.30 4.81 14.03
CA HIS A 187 1.25 5.89 14.26
C HIS A 187 0.63 7.19 14.77
N LEU A 188 -0.60 7.13 15.30
CA LEU A 188 -1.37 8.31 15.66
C LEU A 188 -0.68 9.14 16.75
N SER A 189 -0.93 10.45 16.73
CA SER A 189 -0.54 11.37 17.80
C SER A 189 -1.62 11.48 18.88
N ALA A 190 -2.89 11.48 18.45
CA ALA A 190 -4.08 11.53 19.29
C ALA A 190 -5.11 10.45 18.89
N GLN A 191 -5.98 10.09 19.83
CA GLN A 191 -7.06 9.10 19.67
C GLN A 191 -8.32 9.72 20.24
N GLU A 192 -9.36 9.85 19.42
CA GLU A 192 -10.66 10.44 19.80
C GLU A 192 -11.63 9.40 20.37
N VAL A 193 -11.22 8.13 20.40
CA VAL A 193 -11.98 7.01 21.01
C VAL A 193 -11.14 6.33 22.09
N GLY A 194 -11.81 5.71 23.06
CA GLY A 194 -11.18 4.97 24.16
C GLY A 194 -10.90 3.50 23.83
N ALA A 195 -10.39 2.75 24.82
CA ALA A 195 -10.13 1.31 24.68
C ALA A 195 -11.43 0.48 24.57
N GLU A 196 -12.54 1.03 25.05
CA GLU A 196 -13.86 0.44 24.91
C GLU A 196 -14.37 0.53 23.48
N ARG A 197 -15.16 -0.46 23.07
CA ARG A 197 -15.75 -0.49 21.74
C ARG A 197 -16.94 0.45 21.68
N VAL A 198 -16.87 1.40 20.77
CA VAL A 198 -17.92 2.41 20.55
C VAL A 198 -18.36 2.41 19.09
N ARG A 199 -19.64 2.73 18.84
CA ARG A 199 -20.10 2.98 17.48
C ARG A 199 -19.57 4.32 17.00
N VAL A 200 -19.16 4.37 15.74
CA VAL A 200 -18.72 5.60 15.08
C VAL A 200 -19.42 5.73 13.74
N ALA A 201 -19.70 6.97 13.35
CA ALA A 201 -20.28 7.26 12.05
C ALA A 201 -19.17 7.39 10.98
N LEU A 202 -19.52 7.13 9.73
CA LEU A 202 -18.69 7.47 8.57
C LEU A 202 -18.24 8.94 8.65
N GLY A 203 -16.94 9.17 8.43
CA GLY A 203 -16.36 10.51 8.48
C GLY A 203 -16.13 11.07 9.89
N GLN A 204 -16.52 10.36 10.95
CA GLN A 204 -16.24 10.78 12.33
C GLN A 204 -14.71 10.78 12.57
N PRO A 205 -14.14 11.84 13.18
CA PRO A 205 -12.74 11.83 13.60
C PRO A 205 -12.46 10.69 14.58
N LEU A 206 -11.41 9.91 14.32
CA LEU A 206 -10.93 8.81 15.16
C LEU A 206 -9.63 9.15 15.90
N GLY A 207 -8.90 10.14 15.41
CA GLY A 207 -7.60 10.53 15.93
C GLY A 207 -6.92 11.54 15.03
N ALA A 208 -5.62 11.67 15.21
CA ALA A 208 -4.79 12.55 14.39
C ALA A 208 -3.51 11.85 13.95
N VAL A 209 -3.05 12.18 12.74
CA VAL A 209 -1.79 11.71 12.16
C VAL A 209 -0.65 12.02 13.12
N GLY A 210 0.29 11.09 13.23
CA GLY A 210 1.41 11.22 14.14
C GLY A 210 2.67 10.55 13.63
N LYS A 211 3.52 10.22 14.60
CA LYS A 211 4.84 9.65 14.40
C LYS A 211 5.20 8.73 15.58
N THR A 212 4.23 7.97 16.09
CA THR A 212 4.42 7.05 17.23
C THR A 212 4.74 5.62 16.77
N GLY A 213 5.32 4.79 17.65
CA GLY A 213 5.74 3.44 17.29
C GLY A 213 7.02 3.43 16.46
N ASN A 214 7.11 2.55 15.46
CA ASN A 214 8.27 2.48 14.57
C ASN A 214 8.39 3.69 13.63
N ALA A 215 7.31 4.46 13.44
CA ALA A 215 7.34 5.71 12.71
C ALA A 215 8.14 6.82 13.43
N ALA A 216 8.45 6.65 14.73
CA ALA A 216 9.28 7.58 15.49
C ALA A 216 10.73 7.70 14.97
N GLY A 217 11.14 6.83 14.05
CA GLY A 217 12.46 6.89 13.41
C GLY A 217 12.73 8.25 12.75
N PRO A 218 13.97 8.77 12.82
CA PRO A 218 14.30 10.10 12.29
C PRO A 218 14.14 10.18 10.77
N SER A 219 14.35 9.07 10.06
CA SER A 219 14.23 9.00 8.59
C SER A 219 12.80 8.74 8.08
N VAL A 220 11.83 8.60 8.98
CA VAL A 220 10.43 8.32 8.65
C VAL A 220 9.63 9.61 8.75
N MET A 221 8.96 10.04 7.69
CA MET A 221 8.10 11.23 7.76
C MET A 221 6.77 10.92 8.48
N PRO A 222 6.13 11.91 9.14
CA PRO A 222 4.79 11.74 9.71
C PRO A 222 3.78 11.20 8.68
N HIS A 223 3.01 10.20 9.07
CA HIS A 223 2.03 9.54 8.20
C HIS A 223 0.99 8.78 9.01
N LEU A 224 -0.11 8.44 8.35
CA LEU A 224 -1.05 7.41 8.80
C LEU A 224 -0.64 6.08 8.18
N HIS A 225 -0.33 5.07 9.00
CA HIS A 225 -0.26 3.70 8.50
C HIS A 225 -1.64 3.07 8.58
N LEU A 226 -2.19 2.67 7.43
CA LEU A 226 -3.51 2.09 7.30
C LEU A 226 -3.41 0.63 6.83
N GLU A 227 -3.94 -0.31 7.60
CA GLU A 227 -4.17 -1.69 7.14
C GLU A 227 -5.66 -1.97 6.98
N LEU A 228 -5.98 -2.95 6.12
CA LEU A 228 -7.32 -3.48 5.94
C LEU A 228 -7.25 -5.01 5.86
N ILE A 229 -7.97 -5.67 6.76
CA ILE A 229 -7.99 -7.12 6.92
C ILE A 229 -9.42 -7.63 6.80
N VAL A 230 -9.64 -8.65 5.97
CA VAL A 230 -10.98 -9.19 5.67
C VAL A 230 -11.28 -10.41 6.53
N HIS A 231 -12.48 -10.45 7.11
CA HIS A 231 -12.95 -11.52 7.99
C HIS A 231 -14.34 -12.01 7.57
N PRO A 232 -14.66 -13.29 7.83
CA PRO A 232 -15.99 -13.85 7.55
C PRO A 232 -17.05 -13.44 8.58
N SER A 233 -16.66 -12.89 9.74
CA SER A 233 -17.59 -12.50 10.80
C SER A 233 -17.15 -11.25 11.57
N ALA A 234 -18.12 -10.52 12.11
CA ALA A 234 -17.87 -9.36 12.96
C ALA A 234 -17.08 -9.73 14.23
N GLU A 235 -17.29 -10.93 14.76
CA GLU A 235 -16.56 -11.41 15.94
C GLU A 235 -15.06 -11.58 15.63
N GLU A 236 -14.73 -12.24 14.52
CA GLU A 236 -13.34 -12.41 14.10
C GLU A 236 -12.67 -11.08 13.79
N ALA A 237 -13.37 -10.18 13.09
CA ALA A 237 -12.86 -8.83 12.83
C ALA A 237 -12.55 -8.08 14.14
N ARG A 238 -13.44 -8.18 15.13
CA ARG A 238 -13.23 -7.56 16.44
C ARG A 238 -12.06 -8.18 17.20
N ARG A 239 -11.80 -9.48 17.04
CA ARG A 239 -10.69 -10.21 17.68
C ARG A 239 -9.35 -10.02 16.96
N GLU A 240 -9.32 -9.42 15.77
CA GLU A 240 -8.09 -9.06 15.10
C GLU A 240 -7.25 -8.15 16.02
N THR A 241 -6.04 -8.60 16.30
CA THR A 241 -5.07 -7.92 17.18
C THR A 241 -3.89 -7.40 16.39
N HIS A 242 -3.96 -7.49 15.05
CA HIS A 242 -2.85 -7.32 14.14
C HIS A 242 -1.73 -8.30 14.49
N SER A 243 -1.93 -9.57 14.16
CA SER A 243 -0.80 -10.45 14.02
C SER A 243 -0.46 -10.57 12.54
N GLY A 244 0.63 -9.94 12.11
CA GLY A 244 1.34 -10.35 10.90
C GLY A 244 1.81 -11.82 10.93
N ARG A 245 1.41 -12.59 11.94
CA ARG A 245 1.60 -14.04 12.09
C ARG A 245 0.46 -14.83 11.46
N ASP A 246 -0.75 -14.30 11.47
CA ASP A 246 -1.84 -14.93 10.75
C ASP A 246 -1.71 -14.57 9.26
N GLN A 247 -1.23 -15.57 8.53
CA GLN A 247 -1.00 -15.57 7.10
C GLN A 247 -1.99 -16.54 6.43
N SER A 248 -3.17 -16.77 7.03
CA SER A 248 -4.24 -17.53 6.39
C SER A 248 -5.02 -16.64 5.43
N ASN A 249 -5.39 -17.21 4.29
CA ASN A 249 -6.44 -16.65 3.44
C ASN A 249 -7.82 -17.10 3.98
N ASN A 250 -8.90 -16.45 3.54
CA ASN A 250 -10.26 -16.91 3.80
C ASN A 250 -11.20 -16.65 2.61
N PRO A 251 -12.32 -17.39 2.50
CA PRO A 251 -13.28 -17.22 1.40
C PRO A 251 -13.89 -15.82 1.32
N ALA A 252 -14.01 -15.09 2.44
CA ALA A 252 -14.55 -13.74 2.46
C ALA A 252 -13.60 -12.75 1.74
N ALA A 253 -12.29 -12.92 1.90
CA ALA A 253 -11.27 -12.16 1.18
C ALA A 253 -11.31 -12.48 -0.33
N ASP A 254 -11.45 -13.77 -0.70
CA ASP A 254 -11.61 -14.19 -2.09
C ASP A 254 -12.87 -13.55 -2.73
N ALA A 255 -14.00 -13.59 -2.02
CA ALA A 255 -15.26 -13.00 -2.48
C ALA A 255 -15.15 -11.48 -2.69
N LEU A 256 -14.59 -10.74 -1.71
CA LEU A 256 -14.40 -9.30 -1.84
C LEU A 256 -13.48 -8.96 -3.01
N LEU A 257 -12.37 -9.68 -3.19
CA LEU A 257 -11.47 -9.47 -4.32
C LEU A 257 -12.13 -9.69 -5.66
N SER A 258 -12.97 -10.73 -5.78
CA SER A 258 -13.76 -10.96 -6.99
C SER A 258 -14.67 -9.77 -7.28
N GLN A 259 -15.32 -9.21 -6.25
CA GLN A 259 -16.18 -8.03 -6.42
C GLN A 259 -15.37 -6.77 -6.78
N LEU A 260 -14.17 -6.56 -6.22
CA LEU A 260 -13.28 -5.46 -6.61
C LEU A 260 -12.87 -5.57 -8.08
N ASP A 261 -12.52 -6.77 -8.54
CA ASP A 261 -12.16 -7.01 -9.94
C ASP A 261 -13.35 -6.74 -10.87
N GLU A 262 -14.49 -7.36 -10.61
CA GLU A 262 -15.69 -7.29 -11.45
C GLU A 262 -16.31 -5.90 -11.51
N ARG A 263 -16.36 -5.20 -10.37
CA ARG A 263 -17.11 -3.94 -10.24
C ARG A 263 -16.25 -2.71 -10.44
N CYS A 264 -14.93 -2.81 -10.25
CA CYS A 264 -14.05 -1.65 -10.26
C CYS A 264 -12.90 -1.75 -11.25
N LEU A 265 -12.24 -2.89 -11.41
CA LEU A 265 -11.06 -2.98 -12.29
C LEU A 265 -11.44 -3.32 -13.73
N ARG A 266 -12.24 -4.36 -13.93
CA ARG A 266 -12.66 -4.86 -15.25
C ARG A 266 -13.45 -3.82 -16.06
N PRO A 267 -14.41 -3.05 -15.49
CA PRO A 267 -15.11 -2.01 -16.24
C PRO A 267 -14.18 -0.88 -16.73
N LEU A 268 -12.99 -0.77 -16.15
CA LEU A 268 -11.96 0.20 -16.53
C LEU A 268 -10.91 -0.40 -17.48
N GLY A 269 -11.06 -1.67 -17.90
CA GLY A 269 -10.06 -2.39 -18.68
C GLY A 269 -8.73 -2.56 -17.96
N LEU A 270 -8.76 -2.57 -16.61
CA LEU A 270 -7.57 -2.70 -15.77
C LEU A 270 -7.41 -4.13 -15.29
N THR A 271 -6.20 -4.66 -15.46
CA THR A 271 -5.77 -5.91 -14.84
C THR A 271 -4.61 -5.64 -13.89
N SER A 272 -4.64 -6.24 -12.71
CA SER A 272 -3.54 -6.09 -11.76
C SER A 272 -2.26 -6.79 -12.25
N ARG A 273 -1.12 -6.13 -12.12
CA ARG A 273 0.22 -6.67 -12.40
C ARG A 273 0.91 -7.22 -11.16
N GLN A 274 0.41 -6.86 -9.98
CA GLN A 274 0.89 -7.37 -8.70
C GLN A 274 -0.28 -7.91 -7.89
N PRO A 275 -0.03 -8.78 -6.90
CA PRO A 275 -1.09 -9.21 -6.01
C PRO A 275 -1.71 -7.99 -5.29
N LEU A 276 -3.04 -7.84 -5.39
CA LEU A 276 -3.78 -6.83 -4.62
C LEU A 276 -4.02 -7.25 -3.17
N ARG A 277 -3.52 -8.42 -2.83
CA ARG A 277 -3.69 -9.08 -1.55
C ARG A 277 -2.39 -9.66 -1.05
N ARG A 278 -2.35 -9.79 0.26
CA ARG A 278 -1.41 -10.62 0.98
C ARG A 278 -2.20 -11.36 2.04
N GLU A 279 -2.44 -12.65 1.78
CA GLU A 279 -3.36 -13.48 2.55
C GLU A 279 -4.75 -12.81 2.63
N ARG A 280 -5.32 -12.64 3.83
CA ARG A 280 -6.58 -11.90 4.03
C ARG A 280 -6.45 -10.37 4.07
N ARG A 281 -5.26 -9.80 3.84
CA ARG A 281 -5.03 -8.35 3.78
C ARG A 281 -5.16 -7.86 2.35
N LEU A 282 -5.94 -6.82 2.13
CA LEU A 282 -6.07 -6.19 0.83
C LEU A 282 -5.46 -4.80 0.84
N ASP A 283 -5.07 -4.31 -0.34
CA ASP A 283 -4.62 -2.93 -0.51
C ASP A 283 -5.75 -1.96 -0.10
N PRO A 284 -5.57 -1.19 0.99
CA PRO A 284 -6.61 -0.29 1.48
C PRO A 284 -6.98 0.80 0.47
N TYR A 285 -6.04 1.27 -0.35
CA TYR A 285 -6.36 2.29 -1.35
C TYR A 285 -7.34 1.78 -2.39
N LEU A 286 -7.16 0.55 -2.85
CA LEU A 286 -8.03 -0.02 -3.88
C LEU A 286 -9.40 -0.35 -3.33
N VAL A 287 -9.47 -0.90 -2.12
CA VAL A 287 -10.74 -1.19 -1.46
C VAL A 287 -11.50 0.12 -1.22
N LEU A 288 -10.88 1.10 -0.57
CA LEU A 288 -11.54 2.36 -0.23
C LEU A 288 -11.83 3.22 -1.47
N GLY A 289 -10.98 3.21 -2.49
CA GLY A 289 -11.22 3.91 -3.75
C GLY A 289 -12.38 3.32 -4.56
N CYS A 290 -12.53 2.00 -4.52
CA CYS A 290 -13.63 1.29 -5.17
C CYS A 290 -14.96 1.48 -4.44
N LEU A 291 -14.96 1.32 -3.11
CA LEU A 291 -16.16 1.45 -2.27
C LEU A 291 -16.55 2.90 -2.00
N GLY A 292 -15.61 3.84 -2.16
CA GLY A 292 -15.77 5.22 -1.73
C GLY A 292 -16.44 6.12 -2.74
N ALA A 293 -17.32 7.01 -2.27
CA ALA A 293 -17.99 8.00 -3.11
C ALA A 293 -17.23 9.33 -3.18
N THR A 294 -16.45 9.65 -2.15
CA THR A 294 -15.71 10.91 -2.04
C THR A 294 -14.31 10.68 -1.52
N LYS A 295 -13.37 11.39 -2.14
CA LYS A 295 -11.99 11.52 -1.67
C LYS A 295 -11.81 12.98 -1.23
N PRO A 296 -11.16 13.26 -0.09
CA PRO A 296 -10.69 14.63 0.17
C PRO A 296 -9.85 15.09 -1.03
N ALA A 297 -9.89 16.38 -1.38
CA ALA A 297 -9.04 16.89 -2.45
C ALA A 297 -7.57 16.62 -2.09
N TYR A 298 -6.80 16.06 -3.04
CA TYR A 298 -5.38 15.84 -2.83
C TYR A 298 -4.70 17.19 -2.58
N GLN A 299 -4.08 17.33 -1.41
CA GLN A 299 -3.27 18.49 -1.09
C GLN A 299 -1.80 18.08 -1.15
N ARG A 300 -1.06 18.65 -2.10
CA ARG A 300 0.39 18.43 -2.16
C ARG A 300 0.99 18.91 -0.84
N PRO A 301 1.68 18.04 -0.09
CA PRO A 301 2.33 18.45 1.15
C PRO A 301 3.35 19.57 0.88
N SER A 302 3.44 20.53 1.79
CA SER A 302 4.46 21.60 1.75
C SER A 302 5.59 21.34 2.75
N GLY A 303 6.66 22.14 2.67
CA GLY A 303 7.79 22.05 3.59
C GLY A 303 8.53 20.71 3.53
N GLU A 304 8.87 20.16 4.69
CA GLU A 304 9.64 18.91 4.83
C GLU A 304 8.96 17.70 4.18
N LEU A 305 7.63 17.75 3.99
CA LEU A 305 6.84 16.69 3.38
C LEU A 305 6.82 16.75 1.85
N ALA A 306 7.18 17.87 1.23
CA ALA A 306 6.99 18.11 -0.21
C ALA A 306 7.76 17.11 -1.10
N GLY A 307 8.92 16.62 -0.62
CA GLY A 307 9.72 15.61 -1.31
C GLY A 307 9.50 14.18 -0.82
N ALA A 308 8.60 13.97 0.13
CA ALA A 308 8.41 12.69 0.82
C ALA A 308 7.13 11.95 0.41
N SER A 309 6.46 12.40 -0.66
CA SER A 309 5.26 11.76 -1.20
C SER A 309 5.35 11.62 -2.71
N PHE A 310 4.69 10.59 -3.22
CA PHE A 310 4.22 10.56 -4.60
C PHE A 310 2.69 10.53 -4.60
N PRO A 311 2.05 11.21 -5.57
CA PRO A 311 0.60 11.11 -5.74
C PRO A 311 0.16 9.66 -5.90
N TRP A 312 -1.00 9.30 -5.37
CA TRP A 312 -1.48 7.91 -5.39
C TRP A 312 -1.54 7.34 -6.80
N GLN A 313 -2.05 8.12 -7.75
CA GLN A 313 -2.16 7.71 -9.14
C GLN A 313 -0.81 7.31 -9.73
N ASP A 314 0.30 7.82 -9.22
CA ASP A 314 1.61 7.49 -9.74
C ASP A 314 1.94 6.02 -9.51
N TYR A 315 1.48 5.46 -8.39
CA TYR A 315 1.54 4.04 -8.07
C TYR A 315 0.51 3.20 -8.84
N TYR A 316 -0.74 3.69 -8.84
CA TYR A 316 -1.91 2.98 -9.35
C TYR A 316 -2.21 3.33 -10.81
N ARG A 317 -1.17 3.50 -11.63
CA ARG A 317 -1.30 3.80 -13.06
C ARG A 317 -1.57 2.55 -13.89
N ALA A 318 -2.06 2.73 -15.11
CA ALA A 318 -2.09 1.69 -16.15
C ALA A 318 -1.10 2.10 -17.24
N ARG A 319 -0.19 1.20 -17.65
CA ARG A 319 0.71 1.45 -18.79
C ARG A 319 0.73 0.27 -19.76
N GLY A 320 0.67 0.59 -21.06
CA GLY A 320 0.97 -0.34 -22.14
C GLY A 320 2.47 -0.27 -22.46
N GLY A 321 3.19 -1.38 -22.29
CA GLY A 321 4.55 -1.54 -22.84
C GLY A 321 5.77 -1.23 -21.96
N ASP A 322 5.63 -0.75 -20.72
CA ASP A 322 6.78 -0.17 -19.97
C ASP A 322 7.36 -0.99 -18.78
N PRO A 323 8.64 -0.71 -18.39
CA PRO A 323 9.42 -1.43 -17.36
C PRO A 323 9.38 -0.85 -15.93
N GLU A 324 8.59 0.20 -15.65
CA GLU A 324 8.53 0.91 -14.35
C GLU A 324 7.51 0.28 -13.34
N PRO A 325 7.59 0.56 -12.02
CA PRO A 325 6.77 -0.08 -10.99
C PRO A 325 5.33 0.46 -10.98
N VAL A 326 4.52 -0.03 -11.91
CA VAL A 326 3.11 0.33 -12.08
C VAL A 326 2.24 -0.87 -11.69
N LEU A 327 1.19 -0.62 -10.89
CA LEU A 327 0.33 -1.69 -10.39
C LEU A 327 -0.62 -2.30 -11.42
N PHE A 328 -1.06 -1.56 -12.43
CA PHE A 328 -2.04 -2.06 -13.41
C PHE A 328 -1.52 -2.10 -14.84
N ARG A 329 -2.09 -3.01 -15.64
CA ARG A 329 -1.95 -3.07 -17.08
C ARG A 329 -3.29 -2.72 -17.71
N ALA A 330 -3.28 -1.88 -18.73
CA ALA A 330 -4.44 -1.69 -19.59
C ALA A 330 -4.52 -2.85 -20.60
N GLU A 331 -5.70 -3.37 -20.87
CA GLU A 331 -5.91 -4.25 -22.02
C GLU A 331 -5.56 -3.51 -23.32
N SER A 332 -5.06 -4.23 -24.33
CA SER A 332 -4.48 -3.66 -25.56
C SER A 332 -5.45 -2.83 -26.41
N SER A 333 -6.74 -2.82 -26.08
CA SER A 333 -7.82 -2.06 -26.72
C SER A 333 -8.55 -1.12 -25.77
N ALA A 334 -8.16 -1.05 -24.49
CA ALA A 334 -8.78 -0.14 -23.55
C ALA A 334 -8.36 1.30 -23.92
N PRO A 335 -9.29 2.23 -24.20
CA PRO A 335 -8.93 3.62 -24.31
C PRO A 335 -8.26 4.02 -22.99
N VAL A 336 -7.16 4.78 -23.05
CA VAL A 336 -6.37 5.20 -21.87
C VAL A 336 -7.18 6.20 -21.05
N HIS A 337 -8.22 5.69 -20.40
CA HIS A 337 -9.16 6.36 -19.54
C HIS A 337 -9.14 5.56 -18.24
N THR A 338 -8.16 5.88 -17.39
CA THR A 338 -8.07 5.38 -16.01
C THR A 338 -9.36 5.69 -15.23
N ALA A 339 -9.60 5.04 -14.10
CA ALA A 339 -10.80 5.21 -13.26
C ALA A 339 -11.26 6.68 -13.18
N ALA A 340 -12.57 6.96 -13.24
CA ALA A 340 -13.09 8.32 -13.08
C ALA A 340 -12.59 9.00 -11.77
N TRP A 341 -12.24 8.23 -10.73
CA TRP A 341 -11.57 8.75 -9.53
C TRP A 341 -10.06 9.05 -9.76
N LEU A 342 -9.32 8.17 -10.44
CA LEU A 342 -7.91 8.42 -10.85
C LEU A 342 -7.81 9.60 -11.83
N GLN A 343 -8.81 9.78 -12.69
CA GLN A 343 -8.88 10.90 -13.63
C GLN A 343 -9.25 12.22 -12.95
N ARG A 344 -10.13 12.21 -11.93
CA ARG A 344 -10.51 13.44 -11.19
C ARG A 344 -9.27 14.05 -10.54
N GLU A 345 -8.45 13.23 -9.90
CA GLU A 345 -7.16 13.66 -9.34
C GLU A 345 -6.18 14.16 -10.42
N SER A 346 -6.13 13.48 -11.58
CA SER A 346 -5.27 13.92 -12.68
C SER A 346 -5.68 15.28 -13.27
N ARG A 347 -6.97 15.63 -13.19
CA ARG A 347 -7.53 16.91 -13.65
C ARG A 347 -7.33 18.01 -12.61
N GLU A 348 -7.58 17.72 -11.34
CA GLU A 348 -7.38 18.65 -10.22
C GLU A 348 -5.90 19.04 -10.06
N LEU A 349 -4.97 18.10 -10.25
CA LEU A 349 -3.53 18.38 -10.23
C LEU A 349 -3.03 19.17 -11.44
N ARG A 350 -3.64 18.99 -12.63
CA ARG A 350 -3.32 19.80 -13.82
C ARG A 350 -3.88 21.22 -13.70
N ALA A 351 -5.02 21.39 -13.04
CA ALA A 351 -5.65 22.68 -12.79
C ALA A 351 -4.95 23.53 -11.71
N GLY A 352 -4.05 22.92 -10.92
CA GLY A 352 -3.28 23.57 -9.85
C GLY A 352 -1.83 23.91 -10.21
N THR A 353 -1.51 24.10 -11.49
CA THR A 353 -0.20 24.64 -11.90
C THR A 353 -0.30 26.17 -11.92
N PRO A 354 0.48 26.93 -11.13
CA PRO A 354 0.59 28.38 -11.34
C PRO A 354 1.15 28.71 -12.72
#